data_AF-W9XR86-F1
#
_entry.id   AF-W9XR86-F1
#
_cell.length_a   1.000
_cell.length_b   1.000
_cell.length_c   1.000
_cell.angle_alpha   90.00
_cell.angle_beta   90.00
_cell.angle_gamma   90.00
#
_symmetry.space_group_name_H-M   'P 1'
#
loop_
_entity.id
_entity.type
_entity.pdbx_description
1 polymer ?
#
loop_
_entity_poly.entity_id
_entity_poly.type
_entity_poly.pdbx_seq_one_letter_code
_entity_poly.pdbx_strand_id
1 'polypeptide(L)'
;LPQDADEALREGLRQIVPQFSRRKWQKGRQCWYTDTPQGDFVVDTHPSIDGLFIATGGSGHAFKFLPILGRYIADCFEGTATEEVSTKWKFPNGRRYPNDVIVCDDGSRRGPK
;
A
#
# COMPACT_ATOMS: atom_id res chain seq x y z
N LEU A 1 -17.88 -10.92 4.54
CA LEU A 1 -16.70 -10.32 5.22
C LEU A 1 -16.36 -11.25 6.38
N PRO A 2 -15.08 -11.38 6.77
CA PRO A 2 -14.73 -11.95 8.08
C PRO A 2 -15.56 -11.31 9.20
N GLN A 3 -15.89 -12.07 10.24
CA GLN A 3 -16.82 -11.64 11.29
C GLN A 3 -16.27 -10.44 12.07
N ASP A 4 -15.00 -10.50 12.45
CA ASP A 4 -14.23 -9.42 13.07
C ASP A 4 -14.27 -8.12 12.25
N ALA A 5 -14.14 -8.23 10.92
CA ALA A 5 -14.25 -7.08 10.02
C ALA A 5 -15.66 -6.48 9.98
N ASP A 6 -16.72 -7.30 10.03
CA ASP A 6 -18.11 -6.82 10.13
C ASP A 6 -18.33 -6.06 11.44
N GLU A 7 -17.86 -6.62 12.56
CA GLU A 7 -17.97 -6.04 13.89
C GLU A 7 -17.24 -4.69 13.97
N ALA A 8 -16.00 -4.61 13.46
CA ALA A 8 -15.21 -3.38 13.42
C ALA A 8 -15.85 -2.30 12.54
N LEU A 9 -16.37 -2.65 11.36
CA LEU A 9 -17.07 -1.70 10.49
C LEU A 9 -18.35 -1.16 11.15
N ARG A 10 -19.11 -2.02 11.86
CA ARG A 10 -20.31 -1.59 12.59
C ARG A 10 -19.97 -0.72 13.80
N GLU A 11 -18.87 -0.98 14.47
CA GLU A 11 -18.34 -0.11 15.54
C GLU A 11 -18.02 1.28 15.00
N GLY A 12 -17.25 1.37 13.91
CA GLY A 12 -16.95 2.65 13.26
C GLY A 12 -18.22 3.41 12.84
N LEU A 13 -19.22 2.73 12.28
CA LEU A 13 -20.50 3.36 11.97
C LEU A 13 -21.27 3.85 13.22
N ARG A 14 -21.16 3.16 14.37
CA ARG A 14 -21.79 3.62 15.61
C ARG A 14 -21.20 4.93 16.11
N GLN A 15 -19.91 5.14 15.88
CA GLN A 15 -19.20 6.35 16.28
C GLN A 15 -19.48 7.54 15.34
N ILE A 16 -19.70 7.29 14.05
CA ILE A 16 -19.82 8.36 13.03
C ILE A 16 -21.29 8.62 12.62
N VAL A 17 -22.09 7.57 12.38
CA VAL A 17 -23.48 7.63 11.87
C VAL A 17 -24.36 6.53 12.48
N PRO A 18 -24.66 6.59 13.80
CA PRO A 18 -25.24 5.48 14.56
C PRO A 18 -26.56 4.94 14.02
N GLN A 19 -27.40 5.78 13.43
CA GLN A 19 -28.68 5.42 12.83
C GLN A 19 -28.58 4.40 11.68
N PHE A 20 -27.40 4.23 11.08
CA PHE A 20 -27.16 3.28 9.99
C PHE A 20 -26.34 2.05 10.39
N SER A 21 -25.83 1.99 11.62
CA SER A 21 -24.92 0.92 12.07
C SER A 21 -25.47 -0.50 11.96
N ARG A 22 -26.80 -0.66 12.03
CA ARG A 22 -27.50 -1.96 11.92
C ARG A 22 -28.04 -2.26 10.53
N ARG A 23 -27.83 -1.38 9.54
CA ARG A 23 -28.29 -1.63 8.18
C ARG A 23 -27.56 -2.85 7.60
N LYS A 24 -28.24 -3.58 6.72
CA LYS A 24 -27.64 -4.66 5.94
C LYS A 24 -26.70 -4.07 4.90
N TRP A 25 -25.50 -4.63 4.78
CA TRP A 25 -24.56 -4.26 3.72
C TRP A 25 -25.14 -4.63 2.36
N GLN A 26 -25.07 -3.70 1.41
CA GLN A 26 -25.44 -3.97 0.02
C GLN A 26 -24.35 -4.80 -0.68
N LYS A 27 -23.08 -4.47 -0.44
CA LYS A 27 -21.90 -5.15 -0.99
C LYS A 27 -20.79 -5.13 0.05
N GLY A 28 -19.99 -6.20 0.08
CA GLY A 28 -18.77 -6.28 0.86
C GLY A 28 -17.71 -7.03 0.06
N ARG A 29 -16.46 -6.56 0.13
CA ARG A 29 -15.32 -7.18 -0.57
C ARG A 29 -14.04 -7.00 0.24
N GLN A 30 -13.07 -7.86 0.01
CA GLN A 30 -11.70 -7.64 0.45
C GLN A 30 -10.95 -6.89 -0.65
N CYS A 31 -10.04 -6.00 -0.26
CA CYS A 31 -9.22 -5.21 -1.17
C CYS A 31 -7.75 -5.47 -0.82
N TRP A 32 -7.00 -5.96 -1.79
CA TRP A 32 -5.60 -6.31 -1.60
C TRP A 32 -4.68 -5.19 -2.08
N TYR A 33 -3.58 -5.01 -1.37
CA TYR A 33 -2.44 -4.19 -1.78
C TYR A 33 -1.17 -4.75 -1.13
N THR A 34 -0.02 -4.20 -1.51
CA THR A 34 1.28 -4.61 -0.98
C THR A 34 1.91 -3.43 -0.25
N ASP A 35 2.29 -3.67 1.00
CA ASP A 35 3.02 -2.71 1.82
C ASP A 35 4.53 -2.88 1.61
N THR A 36 5.24 -1.75 1.59
CA THR A 36 6.69 -1.73 1.82
C THR A 36 6.97 -1.34 3.28
N PRO A 37 8.12 -1.74 3.86
CA PRO A 37 8.45 -1.43 5.25
C PRO A 37 8.50 0.05 5.59
N GLN A 38 8.79 0.91 4.61
CA GLN A 38 8.83 2.36 4.74
C GLN A 38 7.50 3.02 4.33
N GLY A 39 6.60 2.27 3.71
CA GLY A 39 5.40 2.78 3.04
C GLY A 39 5.68 3.44 1.68
N ASP A 40 6.94 3.60 1.27
CA ASP A 40 7.30 4.16 -0.04
C ASP A 40 6.99 3.21 -1.21
N PHE A 41 6.90 3.74 -2.43
CA PHE A 41 6.78 2.93 -3.64
C PHE A 41 8.10 2.25 -4.01
N VAL A 42 8.02 1.21 -4.84
CA VAL A 42 9.20 0.60 -5.48
C VAL A 42 9.05 0.79 -6.98
N VAL A 43 9.88 1.64 -7.55
CA VAL A 43 9.86 2.07 -8.95
C VAL A 43 11.30 2.09 -9.47
N ASP A 44 11.79 0.93 -9.90
CA ASP A 44 13.20 0.74 -10.28
C ASP A 44 13.38 -0.54 -11.12
N THR A 45 14.55 -0.67 -11.75
CA THR A 45 14.96 -1.88 -12.46
C THR A 45 15.43 -2.94 -11.46
N HIS A 46 15.08 -4.20 -11.72
CA HIS A 46 15.52 -5.31 -10.87
C HIS A 46 17.06 -5.49 -10.96
N PRO A 47 17.79 -5.59 -9.85
CA PRO A 47 19.26 -5.53 -9.83
C PRO A 47 19.96 -6.72 -10.50
N SER A 48 19.23 -7.81 -10.77
CA SER A 48 19.81 -9.07 -11.27
C SER A 48 19.01 -9.70 -12.41
N ILE A 49 17.89 -9.10 -12.82
CA ILE A 49 17.06 -9.62 -13.91
C ILE A 49 17.03 -8.53 -14.97
N ASP A 50 17.78 -8.75 -16.04
CA ASP A 50 17.95 -7.76 -17.08
C ASP A 50 16.62 -7.51 -17.82
N GLY A 51 16.31 -6.23 -18.08
CA GLY A 51 15.06 -5.81 -18.71
C GLY A 51 13.80 -5.86 -17.83
N LEU A 52 13.90 -6.26 -16.55
CA LEU A 52 12.74 -6.22 -15.62
C LEU A 52 12.67 -4.89 -14.89
N PHE A 53 11.67 -4.07 -15.23
CA PHE A 53 11.30 -2.86 -14.50
C PHE A 53 10.08 -3.10 -13.62
N ILE A 54 10.11 -2.58 -12.39
CA ILE A 54 9.09 -2.80 -11.38
C ILE A 54 8.46 -1.46 -11.00
N ALA A 55 7.13 -1.42 -10.90
CA ALA A 55 6.37 -0.30 -10.33
C ALA A 55 5.28 -0.86 -9.40
N THR A 56 5.58 -0.93 -8.10
CA THR A 56 4.74 -1.59 -7.07
C THR A 56 4.87 -0.91 -5.70
N GLY A 57 4.41 -1.56 -4.63
CA GLY A 57 4.57 -1.08 -3.25
C GLY A 57 3.59 0.03 -2.88
N GLY A 58 2.38 0.00 -3.43
CA GLY A 58 1.40 1.09 -3.28
C GLY A 58 0.96 1.39 -1.84
N SER A 59 1.28 0.53 -0.88
CA SER A 59 1.23 0.77 0.57
C SER A 59 -0.08 1.39 1.08
N GLY A 60 -1.20 0.92 0.52
CA GLY A 60 -2.56 1.36 0.87
C GLY A 60 -2.91 2.80 0.45
N HIS A 61 -2.05 3.52 -0.28
CA HIS A 61 -2.25 4.94 -0.54
C HIS A 61 -1.95 5.41 -1.96
N ALA A 62 -1.48 4.54 -2.85
CA ALA A 62 -1.16 4.89 -4.24
C ALA A 62 -2.34 5.49 -5.02
N PHE A 63 -3.59 5.12 -4.70
CA PHE A 63 -4.77 5.57 -5.46
C PHE A 63 -4.95 7.09 -5.47
N LYS A 64 -4.59 7.80 -4.39
CA LYS A 64 -4.69 9.28 -4.35
C LYS A 64 -3.74 9.95 -5.36
N PHE A 65 -2.69 9.24 -5.78
CA PHE A 65 -1.69 9.69 -6.73
C PHE A 65 -1.98 9.25 -8.17
N LEU A 66 -3.09 8.57 -8.42
CA LEU A 66 -3.48 8.06 -9.74
C LEU A 66 -3.24 9.04 -10.89
N PRO A 67 -3.56 10.35 -10.78
CA PRO A 67 -3.40 11.28 -11.90
C PRO A 67 -1.94 11.63 -12.24
N ILE A 68 -1.01 11.45 -11.29
CA ILE A 68 0.38 11.92 -11.45
C ILE A 68 1.43 10.81 -11.37
N LEU A 69 1.11 9.69 -10.73
CA LEU A 69 2.09 8.64 -10.42
C LEU A 69 2.74 8.06 -11.67
N GLY A 70 1.97 7.90 -12.75
CA GLY A 70 2.48 7.39 -14.03
C GLY A 70 3.61 8.24 -14.63
N ARG A 71 3.60 9.56 -14.42
CA ARG A 71 4.66 10.46 -14.90
C ARG A 71 5.98 10.16 -14.21
N TYR A 72 5.97 10.11 -12.87
CA TYR A 72 7.19 9.80 -12.11
C TYR A 72 7.70 8.39 -12.40
N ILE A 73 6.79 7.43 -12.64
CA ILE A 73 7.17 6.08 -13.07
C ILE A 73 7.90 6.11 -14.41
N ALA A 74 7.39 6.87 -15.39
CA ALA A 74 8.06 7.05 -16.67
C ALA A 74 9.42 7.73 -16.52
N ASP A 75 9.51 8.80 -15.71
CA ASP A 75 10.78 9.49 -15.45
C ASP A 75 11.82 8.54 -14.81
N CYS A 76 11.40 7.66 -13.90
CA CYS A 76 12.27 6.62 -13.34
C CYS A 76 12.70 5.60 -14.39
N PHE A 77 11.79 5.16 -15.25
CA PHE A 77 12.06 4.20 -16.33
C PHE A 77 13.05 4.76 -17.37
N GLU A 78 12.91 6.04 -17.72
CA GLU A 78 13.74 6.74 -18.71
C GLU A 78 15.06 7.27 -18.13
N GLY A 79 15.27 7.17 -16.82
CA GLY A 79 16.47 7.69 -16.15
C GLY A 79 16.51 9.22 -16.05
N THR A 80 15.35 9.88 -16.07
CA THR A 80 15.20 11.34 -16.02
C THR A 80 14.61 11.84 -14.70
N ALA A 81 14.20 10.93 -13.80
CA ALA A 81 13.72 11.28 -12.47
C ALA A 81 14.76 12.04 -11.64
N THR A 82 14.30 12.87 -10.71
CA THR A 82 15.19 13.54 -9.75
C THR A 82 15.86 12.53 -8.83
N GLU A 83 17.05 12.87 -8.33
CA GLU A 83 17.79 12.01 -7.39
C GLU A 83 16.98 11.68 -6.13
N GLU A 84 16.15 12.62 -5.67
CA GLU A 84 15.24 12.41 -4.55
C GLU A 84 14.26 11.27 -4.83
N VAL A 85 13.59 11.29 -5.99
CA VAL A 85 12.59 10.28 -6.36
C VAL A 85 13.24 8.93 -6.62
N SER A 86 14.30 8.91 -7.43
CA SER A 86 14.98 7.66 -7.79
C SER A 86 15.63 6.97 -6.58
N THR A 87 16.12 7.74 -5.60
CA THR A 87 16.68 7.18 -4.36
C THR A 87 15.58 6.67 -3.44
N LYS A 88 14.49 7.41 -3.32
CA LYS A 88 13.39 7.06 -2.42
C LYS A 88 12.64 5.80 -2.86
N TRP A 89 12.44 5.61 -4.16
CA TRP A 89 11.69 4.47 -4.71
C TRP A 89 12.57 3.34 -5.23
N LYS A 90 13.85 3.35 -4.85
CA LYS A 90 14.84 2.38 -5.31
C LYS A 90 14.49 0.95 -4.91
N PHE A 91 14.86 -0.02 -5.75
CA PHE A 91 14.70 -1.43 -5.40
C PHE A 91 15.54 -1.77 -4.15
N PRO A 92 14.96 -2.45 -3.14
CA PRO A 92 15.70 -2.84 -1.95
C PRO A 92 16.67 -3.99 -2.28
N ASN A 93 17.93 -3.66 -2.54
CA ASN A 93 18.98 -4.64 -2.82
C ASN A 93 19.37 -5.42 -1.54
N GLY A 94 18.83 -6.62 -1.36
CA GLY A 94 19.32 -7.57 -0.36
C GLY A 94 18.95 -7.27 1.09
N ARG A 95 18.09 -6.28 1.37
CA ARG A 95 17.48 -6.14 2.70
C ARG A 95 16.49 -7.27 2.92
N ARG A 96 16.99 -8.37 3.49
CA ARG A 96 16.16 -9.42 4.03
C ARG A 96 15.58 -8.89 5.33
N TYR A 97 14.33 -8.44 5.28
CA TYR A 97 13.59 -8.17 6.50
C TYR A 97 13.46 -9.50 7.24
N PRO A 98 13.76 -9.55 8.55
CA PRO A 98 13.49 -10.72 9.36
C PRO A 98 12.04 -11.18 9.13
N ASN A 99 11.80 -12.49 9.02
CA ASN A 99 10.46 -13.05 8.70
C ASN A 99 9.38 -12.62 9.71
N ASP A 100 9.80 -12.14 10.88
CA ASP A 100 9.01 -11.63 12.00
C ASP A 100 8.63 -10.14 11.89
N VAL A 101 9.20 -9.38 10.95
CA VAL A 101 8.81 -7.97 10.73
C VAL A 101 7.50 -7.89 9.96
N ILE A 102 6.40 -7.84 10.71
CA ILE A 102 5.09 -7.48 10.16
C ILE A 102 5.06 -5.95 9.99
N VAL A 103 5.27 -5.52 8.75
CA VAL A 103 5.24 -4.10 8.33
C VAL A 103 3.96 -3.37 8.74
N CYS A 104 2.86 -4.11 8.86
CA CYS A 104 1.55 -3.56 9.20
C CYS A 104 1.34 -3.29 10.70
N ASP A 105 2.34 -3.43 11.59
CA ASP A 105 2.17 -3.18 13.03
C ASP A 105 2.19 -1.69 13.43
N ASP A 106 2.19 -0.78 12.46
CA ASP A 106 2.13 0.67 12.67
C ASP A 106 0.74 1.18 13.10
N GLY A 107 -0.23 0.28 13.28
CA GLY A 107 -1.60 0.57 13.73
C GLY A 107 -2.50 1.25 12.68
N SER A 108 -1.94 1.68 11.54
CA SER A 108 -2.72 2.36 10.49
C SER A 108 -3.46 1.39 9.58
N ARG A 109 -2.94 0.17 9.43
CA ARG A 109 -3.33 -0.77 8.36
C ARG A 109 -3.86 -2.13 8.85
N ARG A 110 -3.54 -2.55 10.08
CA ARG A 110 -3.85 -3.90 10.59
C ARG A 110 -5.11 -3.99 11.47
N GLY A 111 -5.68 -2.86 11.87
CA GLY A 111 -6.77 -2.85 12.86
C GLY A 111 -6.27 -3.24 14.26
N PRO A 112 -7.18 -3.44 15.23
CA PRO A 112 -6.84 -3.87 16.59
C PRO A 112 -6.14 -5.24 16.59
N LYS A 113 -5.28 -5.49 17.58
CA LYS A 113 -4.66 -6.81 17.83
C LYS A 113 -5.65 -7.77 18.46
#